data_AF-A0A9P4JUY2-F1
#
_entry.id   AF-A0A9P4JUY2-F1
#
_cell.length_a   1.000
_cell.length_b   1.000
_cell.length_c   1.000
_cell.angle_alpha   90.00
_cell.angle_beta   90.00
_cell.angle_gamma   90.00
#
_symmetry.space_group_name_H-M   'P 1'
#
loop_
_entity.id
_entity.type
_entity.pdbx_description
1 polymer ?
#
loop_
_entity_poly.entity_id
_entity_poly.type
_entity_poly.pdbx_seq_one_letter_code
_entity_poly.pdbx_strand_id
1 'polypeptide(L)'
;MEGDIGEQGSCTTCAYTEDFSNYWTAALYFRHENGSYKRVPIYPNAQLGYQAQNATDIRGGMTIYYTQKDFDGNGDQYITAFPPGFRMTVGSPTTNTRNGSVPGLRYTCLQTILTRGYETPDFPKEPCPAGIMAIHHFPACWDGKNVDSPDHQSHMYNTNVGGFREAKPCPASHPVRVPQVAYETMWNTTVFKDMWPKDGSQPFVWSFSDSKGYGTHGDYLFGWKGDALQRAMNDSCMFHDCGSPGMQGILKTQTVAEMNACAVKDFIGEETEGWLNELPGQSMSM
;
A
#
# COMPACT_ATOMS: atom_id res chain seq x y z
N MET A 1 4.25 -12.56 -16.84
CA MET A 1 2.84 -12.96 -16.88
C MET A 1 2.21 -12.29 -18.07
N GLU A 2 1.52 -13.03 -18.93
CA GLU A 2 0.78 -12.50 -20.08
C GLU A 2 -0.73 -12.62 -19.79
N GLY A 3 -1.54 -11.74 -20.38
CA GLY A 3 -3.00 -11.76 -20.25
C GLY A 3 -3.57 -10.97 -19.06
N ASP A 4 -4.88 -11.06 -18.89
CA ASP A 4 -5.61 -10.43 -17.79
C ASP A 4 -5.37 -11.19 -16.48
N ILE A 5 -4.68 -10.56 -15.54
CA ILE A 5 -4.34 -11.15 -14.24
C ILE A 5 -5.61 -11.36 -13.41
N GLY A 6 -6.61 -10.50 -13.58
CA GLY A 6 -7.89 -10.60 -12.89
C GLY A 6 -8.57 -11.93 -13.13
N GLU A 7 -8.45 -12.47 -14.34
CA GLU A 7 -9.08 -13.73 -14.76
C GLU A 7 -8.27 -14.98 -14.40
N GLN A 8 -7.04 -14.83 -13.90
CA GLN A 8 -6.16 -15.96 -13.59
C GLN A 8 -6.22 -16.40 -12.12
N GLY A 9 -6.61 -15.50 -11.23
CA GLY A 9 -6.70 -15.79 -9.80
C GLY A 9 -7.91 -16.65 -9.42
N SER A 10 -7.70 -17.62 -8.53
CA SER A 10 -8.75 -18.52 -8.02
C SER A 10 -9.45 -17.99 -6.76
N CYS A 11 -8.79 -17.12 -5.99
CA CYS A 11 -9.36 -16.39 -4.86
C CYS A 11 -8.61 -15.05 -4.66
N THR A 12 -9.10 -14.19 -3.77
CA THR A 12 -8.44 -12.93 -3.39
C THR A 12 -8.46 -12.75 -1.87
N THR A 13 -7.41 -12.11 -1.33
CA THR A 13 -7.36 -11.67 0.07
C THR A 13 -8.02 -10.30 0.29
N CYS A 14 -8.49 -9.64 -0.78
CA CYS A 14 -9.22 -8.37 -0.68
C CYS A 14 -10.67 -8.58 -0.23
N ALA A 15 -11.27 -7.55 0.37
CA ALA A 15 -12.67 -7.58 0.77
C ALA A 15 -13.62 -7.73 -0.43
N TYR A 16 -13.27 -7.10 -1.56
CA TYR A 16 -14.03 -7.19 -2.80
C TYR A 16 -13.64 -8.45 -3.58
N THR A 17 -14.60 -9.33 -3.84
CA THR A 17 -14.40 -10.57 -4.60
C THR A 17 -14.18 -10.34 -6.09
N GLU A 18 -14.21 -9.09 -6.52
CA GLU A 18 -14.01 -8.67 -7.91
C GLU A 18 -12.61 -8.08 -8.12
N ASP A 19 -11.80 -7.94 -7.07
CA ASP A 19 -10.44 -7.41 -7.11
C ASP A 19 -9.40 -8.50 -6.88
N PHE A 20 -8.66 -8.83 -7.94
CA PHE A 20 -7.53 -9.77 -7.94
C PHE A 20 -6.22 -9.06 -8.28
N SER A 21 -6.18 -7.74 -8.12
CA SER A 21 -4.98 -6.95 -8.30
C SER A 21 -3.89 -7.38 -7.32
N ASN A 22 -2.63 -7.16 -7.70
CA ASN A 22 -1.49 -7.39 -6.83
C ASN A 22 -0.95 -6.05 -6.32
N TYR A 23 -0.76 -5.99 -5.00
CA TYR A 23 -0.30 -4.80 -4.29
C TYR A 23 0.93 -5.20 -3.50
N TRP A 24 2.05 -4.53 -3.74
CA TRP A 24 3.30 -4.88 -3.09
C TRP A 24 4.04 -3.65 -2.58
N THR A 25 4.66 -3.79 -1.41
CA THR A 25 5.63 -2.84 -0.86
C THR A 25 6.69 -3.62 -0.07
N ALA A 26 7.85 -3.01 0.14
CA ALA A 26 8.94 -3.60 0.89
C ALA A 26 8.54 -3.91 2.34
N ALA A 27 9.14 -4.94 2.93
CA ALA A 27 8.93 -5.27 4.33
C ALA A 27 9.80 -4.40 5.24
N LEU A 28 9.25 -3.93 6.37
CA LEU A 28 9.98 -3.18 7.37
C LEU A 28 10.58 -4.13 8.42
N TYR A 29 11.83 -3.89 8.79
CA TYR A 29 12.53 -4.61 9.85
C TYR A 29 13.01 -3.63 10.93
N PHE A 30 12.99 -4.09 12.17
CA PHE A 30 13.67 -3.47 13.29
C PHE A 30 15.08 -4.05 13.42
N ARG A 31 16.10 -3.20 13.51
CA ARG A 31 17.49 -3.56 13.77
C ARG A 31 17.81 -3.26 15.23
N HIS A 32 18.09 -4.29 16.00
CA HIS A 32 18.47 -4.18 17.40
C HIS A 32 19.95 -3.77 17.55
N GLU A 33 20.32 -3.16 18.69
CA GLU A 33 21.70 -2.70 18.97
C GLU A 33 22.75 -3.83 18.90
N ASN A 34 22.33 -5.08 19.12
CA ASN A 34 23.19 -6.27 18.97
C ASN A 34 23.42 -6.70 17.50
N GLY A 35 22.85 -5.98 16.53
CA GLY A 35 22.98 -6.26 15.10
C GLY A 35 21.92 -7.20 14.51
N SER A 36 21.09 -7.84 15.33
CA SER A 36 20.01 -8.71 14.85
C SER A 36 18.81 -7.91 14.31
N TYR A 37 18.05 -8.54 13.41
CA TYR A 37 16.89 -7.98 12.76
C TYR A 37 15.61 -8.69 13.19
N LYS A 38 14.49 -7.99 13.21
CA LYS A 38 13.18 -8.60 13.42
C LYS A 38 12.17 -7.96 12.49
N ARG A 39 11.42 -8.78 11.76
CA ARG A 39 10.35 -8.29 10.89
C ARG A 39 9.35 -7.52 11.74
N VAL A 40 8.98 -6.33 11.30
CA VAL A 40 7.94 -5.53 11.96
C VAL A 40 6.59 -6.12 11.57
N PRO A 41 5.75 -6.58 12.51
CA PRO A 41 4.44 -7.10 12.17
C PRO A 41 3.56 -6.01 11.57
N ILE A 42 2.70 -6.38 10.62
CA ILE A 42 1.62 -5.51 10.15
C ILE A 42 0.33 -5.81 10.90
N TYR A 43 -0.56 -4.82 11.00
CA TYR A 43 -1.86 -4.97 11.62
C TYR A 43 -2.94 -4.24 10.80
N PRO A 44 -4.24 -4.62 10.91
CA PRO A 44 -5.27 -4.00 10.09
C PRO A 44 -5.49 -2.54 10.50
N ASN A 45 -5.83 -1.70 9.53
CA ASN A 45 -6.26 -0.32 9.78
C ASN A 45 -7.64 -0.30 10.46
N ALA A 46 -8.02 0.87 10.98
CA ALA A 46 -9.30 1.04 11.63
C ALA A 46 -10.46 0.80 10.65
N GLN A 47 -11.57 0.30 11.20
CA GLN A 47 -12.88 0.26 10.55
C GLN A 47 -12.98 -0.65 9.32
N LEU A 48 -12.00 -1.51 9.04
CA LEU A 48 -12.01 -2.39 7.86
C LEU A 48 -12.91 -3.63 7.95
N GLY A 49 -13.63 -3.81 9.05
CA GLY A 49 -14.50 -4.96 9.27
C GLY A 49 -15.92 -4.79 8.76
N TYR A 50 -16.80 -5.70 9.20
CA TYR A 50 -18.23 -5.65 8.93
C TYR A 50 -18.82 -4.33 9.47
N GLN A 51 -19.60 -3.62 8.64
CA GLN A 51 -20.26 -2.37 9.01
C GLN A 51 -19.31 -1.30 9.59
N ALA A 52 -18.15 -1.08 8.98
CA ALA A 52 -17.18 -0.08 9.42
C ALA A 52 -16.64 -0.28 10.85
N GLN A 53 -16.76 -1.49 11.39
CA GLN A 53 -16.20 -1.84 12.70
C GLN A 53 -14.76 -2.29 12.56
N ASN A 54 -13.98 -2.19 13.63
CA ASN A 54 -12.66 -2.83 13.65
C ASN A 54 -12.83 -4.35 13.59
N ALA A 55 -12.21 -5.00 12.61
CA ALA A 55 -12.11 -6.46 12.57
C ALA A 55 -10.80 -6.90 13.22
N THR A 56 -10.91 -7.64 14.33
CA THR A 56 -9.75 -8.18 15.06
C THR A 56 -9.21 -9.46 14.44
N ASP A 57 -9.94 -10.04 13.49
CA ASP A 57 -9.64 -11.31 12.84
C ASP A 57 -9.04 -11.16 11.44
N ILE A 58 -8.89 -9.94 10.91
CA ILE A 58 -8.10 -9.69 9.69
C ILE A 58 -6.63 -10.00 9.98
N ARG A 59 -6.03 -10.90 9.19
CA ARG A 59 -4.64 -11.33 9.37
C ARG A 59 -3.72 -10.64 8.36
N GLY A 60 -3.21 -9.48 8.76
CA GLY A 60 -2.26 -8.69 7.98
C GLY A 60 -2.90 -7.91 6.84
N GLY A 61 -2.17 -7.74 5.74
CA GLY A 61 -2.59 -6.97 4.57
C GLY A 61 -2.31 -5.46 4.66
N MET A 62 -2.72 -4.77 3.61
CA MET A 62 -2.64 -3.31 3.46
C MET A 62 -4.05 -2.77 3.22
N THR A 63 -4.28 -1.51 3.56
CA THR A 63 -5.50 -0.82 3.13
C THR A 63 -5.26 -0.24 1.75
N ILE A 64 -6.07 -0.64 0.78
CA ILE A 64 -5.97 -0.14 -0.59
C ILE A 64 -7.12 0.81 -0.87
N TYR A 65 -6.78 1.99 -1.36
CA TYR A 65 -7.72 3.01 -1.75
C TYR A 65 -7.72 3.19 -3.26
N TYR A 66 -8.92 3.35 -3.82
CA TYR A 66 -9.16 3.83 -5.18
C TYR A 66 -10.03 5.08 -5.07
N THR A 67 -9.42 6.25 -4.95
CA THR A 67 -10.14 7.51 -4.76
C THR A 67 -10.22 8.32 -6.04
N GLN A 68 -11.32 9.05 -6.22
CA GLN A 68 -11.47 9.96 -7.35
C GLN A 68 -10.95 11.37 -7.06
N LYS A 69 -11.11 11.83 -5.81
CA LYS A 69 -10.76 13.19 -5.38
C LYS A 69 -10.02 13.24 -4.05
N ASP A 70 -10.71 12.98 -2.94
CA ASP A 70 -10.18 13.05 -1.58
C ASP A 70 -10.95 12.11 -0.63
N PHE A 71 -10.74 12.25 0.69
CA PHE A 71 -11.45 11.45 1.70
C PHE A 71 -12.85 11.94 2.05
N ASP A 72 -13.21 13.17 1.65
CA ASP A 72 -14.48 13.80 2.01
C ASP A 72 -15.49 13.75 0.85
N GLY A 73 -15.06 13.44 -0.37
CA GLY A 73 -15.94 13.32 -1.52
C GLY A 73 -15.39 12.50 -2.69
N ASN A 74 -16.32 11.89 -3.43
CA ASN A 74 -16.02 11.05 -4.61
C ASN A 74 -15.77 11.85 -5.90
N GLY A 75 -15.68 13.18 -5.84
CA GLY A 75 -15.44 14.04 -7.01
C GLY A 75 -16.55 14.01 -8.08
N ASP A 76 -16.44 14.93 -9.06
CA ASP A 76 -17.37 15.03 -10.20
C ASP A 76 -16.68 14.79 -11.56
N GLN A 77 -15.38 14.46 -11.53
CA GLN A 77 -14.59 14.21 -12.74
C GLN A 77 -14.78 12.76 -13.18
N TYR A 78 -14.96 12.53 -14.48
CA TYR A 78 -14.94 11.17 -15.01
C TYR A 78 -13.57 10.50 -14.79
N ILE A 79 -13.58 9.33 -14.14
CA ILE A 79 -12.40 8.53 -13.86
C ILE A 79 -12.40 7.29 -14.74
N THR A 80 -11.31 7.08 -15.48
CA THR A 80 -11.12 5.89 -16.32
C THR A 80 -10.48 4.78 -15.51
N ALA A 81 -11.15 3.64 -15.38
CA ALA A 81 -10.55 2.46 -14.76
C ALA A 81 -9.33 1.97 -15.56
N PHE A 82 -8.38 1.37 -14.86
CA PHE A 82 -7.19 0.79 -15.50
C PHE A 82 -7.60 -0.35 -16.45
N PRO A 83 -6.97 -0.47 -17.64
CA PRO A 83 -7.23 -1.58 -18.56
C PRO A 83 -6.53 -2.88 -18.12
N PRO A 84 -6.97 -4.07 -18.60
CA PRO A 84 -6.26 -5.32 -18.40
C PRO A 84 -4.78 -5.25 -18.80
N GLY A 85 -3.91 -5.85 -17.99
CA GLY A 85 -2.45 -5.81 -18.17
C GLY A 85 -1.78 -4.53 -17.66
N PHE A 86 -2.55 -3.58 -17.12
CA PHE A 86 -2.02 -2.35 -16.55
C PHE A 86 -1.13 -2.63 -15.33
N ARG A 87 0.05 -2.02 -15.29
CA ARG A 87 0.95 -2.08 -14.14
C ARG A 87 1.71 -0.79 -13.98
N MET A 88 1.98 -0.40 -12.74
CA MET A 88 2.82 0.76 -12.44
C MET A 88 3.57 0.56 -11.14
N THR A 89 4.69 1.26 -10.99
CA THR A 89 5.39 1.40 -9.71
C THR A 89 5.39 2.87 -9.27
N VAL A 90 5.72 3.12 -8.01
CA VAL A 90 5.97 4.46 -7.49
C VAL A 90 7.13 4.43 -6.51
N GLY A 91 8.02 5.41 -6.59
CA GLY A 91 9.22 5.45 -5.76
C GLY A 91 10.40 4.74 -6.40
N SER A 92 11.48 4.61 -5.64
CA SER A 92 12.67 3.90 -6.09
C SER A 92 13.50 3.44 -4.89
N PRO A 93 13.95 2.17 -4.84
CA PRO A 93 14.79 1.67 -3.76
C PRO A 93 16.17 2.36 -3.70
N THR A 94 16.59 3.06 -4.75
CA THR A 94 17.88 3.77 -4.80
C THR A 94 17.82 5.19 -4.23
N THR A 95 16.62 5.69 -3.91
CA THR A 95 16.46 7.03 -3.34
C THR A 95 17.01 7.08 -1.92
N ASN A 96 18.06 7.88 -1.71
CA ASN A 96 18.78 7.93 -0.43
C ASN A 96 18.90 9.34 0.18
N THR A 97 18.16 10.30 -0.37
CA THR A 97 18.10 11.69 0.11
C THR A 97 16.66 12.14 0.30
N ARG A 98 16.44 13.03 1.27
CA ARG A 98 15.13 13.61 1.56
C ARG A 98 14.53 14.35 0.36
N ASN A 99 15.35 15.10 -0.37
CA ASN A 99 14.91 15.86 -1.54
C ASN A 99 14.57 14.96 -2.75
N GLY A 100 15.10 13.74 -2.79
CA GLY A 100 14.74 12.74 -3.79
C GLY A 100 13.45 11.98 -3.47
N SER A 101 12.89 12.14 -2.27
CA SER A 101 11.65 11.43 -1.88
C SER A 101 10.47 11.84 -2.78
N VAL A 102 9.73 10.85 -3.24
CA VAL A 102 8.57 11.07 -4.11
C VAL A 102 7.41 11.69 -3.32
N PRO A 103 6.73 12.74 -3.84
CA PRO A 103 5.51 13.25 -3.23
C PRO A 103 4.44 12.15 -3.08
N GLY A 104 3.87 12.04 -1.88
CA GLY A 104 2.88 11.01 -1.55
C GLY A 104 3.45 9.70 -1.01
N LEU A 105 4.78 9.55 -0.94
CA LEU A 105 5.42 8.46 -0.20
C LEU A 105 5.85 8.96 1.18
N ARG A 106 5.09 8.62 2.21
CA ARG A 106 5.18 9.28 3.52
C ARG A 106 5.02 8.31 4.68
N TYR A 107 5.40 8.80 5.86
CA TYR A 107 5.21 8.15 7.14
C TYR A 107 4.36 9.00 8.06
N THR A 108 3.54 8.35 8.88
CA THR A 108 2.83 8.98 9.99
C THR A 108 3.15 8.20 11.26
N CYS A 109 3.61 8.92 12.28
CA CYS A 109 3.77 8.36 13.62
C CYS A 109 2.42 8.35 14.34
N LEU A 110 1.79 7.18 14.45
CA LEU A 110 0.42 7.06 14.93
C LEU A 110 0.36 7.25 16.45
N GLN A 111 -0.43 8.22 16.90
CA GLN A 111 -0.77 8.37 18.32
C GLN A 111 -1.91 7.42 18.72
N THR A 112 -2.84 7.20 17.79
CA THR A 112 -3.88 6.17 17.85
C THR A 112 -4.04 5.57 16.45
N ILE A 113 -4.75 4.45 16.32
CA ILE A 113 -5.09 3.88 15.00
C ILE A 113 -5.90 4.84 14.10
N LEU A 114 -6.58 5.83 14.70
CA LEU A 114 -7.35 6.87 14.01
C LEU A 114 -6.53 8.13 13.71
N THR A 115 -5.24 8.17 14.04
CA THR A 115 -4.39 9.30 13.66
C THR A 115 -4.36 9.43 12.14
N ARG A 116 -4.73 10.62 11.65
CA ARG A 116 -4.72 10.99 10.24
C ARG A 116 -4.04 12.35 10.08
N GLY A 117 -3.42 12.58 8.93
CA GLY A 117 -2.62 13.78 8.66
C GLY A 117 -1.23 13.74 9.30
N TYR A 118 -0.48 14.83 9.16
CA TYR A 118 0.92 14.98 9.60
C TYR A 118 1.89 13.94 8.99
N GLU A 119 1.82 13.81 7.67
CA GLU A 119 2.72 12.97 6.88
C GLU A 119 4.12 13.59 6.73
N THR A 120 5.17 12.79 6.96
CA THR A 120 6.57 13.20 6.77
C THR A 120 7.29 12.27 5.81
N PRO A 121 8.26 12.75 5.01
CA PRO A 121 9.12 11.87 4.22
C PRO A 121 10.15 11.14 5.10
N ASP A 122 10.38 11.64 6.32
CA ASP A 122 11.33 11.11 7.28
C ASP A 122 10.70 9.94 8.05
N PHE A 123 11.46 8.86 8.30
CA PHE A 123 11.04 7.87 9.29
C PHE A 123 10.84 8.54 10.66
N PRO A 124 9.83 8.10 11.44
CA PRO A 124 9.68 8.50 12.83
C PRO A 124 10.96 8.30 13.64
N LYS A 125 11.32 9.32 14.42
CA LYS A 125 12.55 9.34 15.22
C LYS A 125 12.35 8.87 16.67
N GLU A 126 11.09 8.66 17.05
CA GLU A 126 10.68 8.29 18.40
C GLU A 126 9.67 7.14 18.34
N PRO A 127 9.48 6.38 19.44
CA PRO A 127 8.45 5.36 19.51
C PRO A 127 7.05 5.93 19.23
N CYS A 128 6.35 5.35 18.26
CA CYS A 128 4.98 5.72 17.94
C CYS A 128 3.97 4.89 18.77
N PRO A 129 3.08 5.52 19.56
CA PRO A 129 2.19 4.80 20.48
C PRO A 129 1.29 3.75 19.84
N ALA A 130 0.90 3.96 18.58
CA ALA A 130 0.11 3.01 17.80
C ALA A 130 0.87 2.51 16.55
N GLY A 131 2.20 2.62 16.52
CA GLY A 131 2.98 2.15 15.37
C GLY A 131 3.16 3.21 14.27
N ILE A 132 3.71 2.77 13.14
CA ILE A 132 4.03 3.63 12.00
C ILE A 132 3.08 3.28 10.86
N MET A 133 2.42 4.28 10.28
CA MET A 133 1.75 4.12 8.99
C MET A 133 2.71 4.53 7.89
N ALA A 134 2.95 3.66 6.93
CA ALA A 134 3.58 4.02 5.66
C ALA A 134 2.48 4.16 4.60
N ILE A 135 2.49 5.28 3.87
CA ILE A 135 1.55 5.54 2.80
C ILE A 135 2.26 5.67 1.45
N HIS A 136 1.68 5.05 0.43
CA HIS A 136 2.18 5.09 -0.94
C HIS A 136 1.08 5.55 -1.90
N HIS A 137 1.04 6.84 -2.22
CA HIS A 137 0.18 7.36 -3.28
C HIS A 137 0.81 7.14 -4.65
N PHE A 138 0.06 6.50 -5.54
CA PHE A 138 0.45 6.31 -6.93
C PHE A 138 0.03 7.49 -7.82
N PRO A 139 0.72 7.72 -8.94
CA PRO A 139 0.28 8.64 -9.98
C PRO A 139 -1.16 8.38 -10.46
N ALA A 140 -1.90 9.45 -10.77
CA ALA A 140 -3.31 9.37 -11.17
C ALA A 140 -3.59 9.94 -12.57
N CYS A 141 -2.56 10.19 -13.37
CA CYS A 141 -2.68 10.67 -14.75
C CYS A 141 -1.94 9.71 -15.68
N TRP A 142 -2.66 9.12 -16.63
CA TRP A 142 -2.19 8.11 -17.57
C TRP A 142 -2.06 8.69 -18.99
N ASP A 143 -1.09 8.20 -19.76
CA ASP A 143 -0.87 8.59 -21.16
C ASP A 143 -1.99 8.15 -22.12
N GLY A 144 -2.91 7.30 -21.67
CA GLY A 144 -4.06 6.81 -22.42
C GLY A 144 -3.72 5.75 -23.47
N LYS A 145 -2.48 5.24 -23.48
CA LYS A 145 -1.97 4.34 -24.53
C LYS A 145 -1.29 3.11 -23.95
N ASN A 146 -0.36 3.30 -23.02
CA ASN A 146 0.54 2.25 -22.57
C ASN A 146 0.04 1.64 -21.26
N VAL A 147 -0.27 0.34 -21.27
CA VAL A 147 -0.60 -0.40 -20.03
C VAL A 147 0.64 -0.66 -19.17
N ASP A 148 1.82 -0.46 -19.74
CA ASP A 148 3.10 -0.55 -19.04
C ASP A 148 4.17 0.24 -19.81
N SER A 149 5.23 0.66 -19.13
CA SER A 149 6.44 1.22 -19.73
C SER A 149 7.67 0.43 -19.28
N PRO A 150 8.82 0.50 -19.98
CA PRO A 150 10.01 -0.25 -19.58
C PRO A 150 10.51 0.03 -18.15
N ASP A 151 10.20 1.20 -17.61
CA ASP A 151 10.50 1.62 -16.24
C ASP A 151 9.30 1.50 -15.27
N HIS A 152 8.17 0.98 -15.75
CA HIS A 152 6.88 0.87 -15.05
C HIS A 152 6.33 2.20 -14.51
N GLN A 153 6.84 3.35 -14.95
CA GLN A 153 6.50 4.67 -14.39
C GLN A 153 6.20 5.73 -15.45
N SER A 154 6.94 5.78 -16.57
CA SER A 154 6.86 6.87 -17.55
C SER A 154 5.55 6.97 -18.34
N HIS A 155 4.71 5.93 -18.32
CA HIS A 155 3.34 5.98 -18.85
C HIS A 155 2.36 6.68 -17.89
N MET A 156 2.82 7.06 -16.70
CA MET A 156 2.09 7.73 -15.65
C MET A 156 2.72 9.06 -15.25
N TYR A 157 1.90 10.00 -14.80
CA TYR A 157 2.34 11.31 -14.34
C TYR A 157 1.83 11.61 -12.93
N ASN A 158 2.78 11.89 -12.03
CA ASN A 158 2.49 12.14 -10.64
C ASN A 158 2.00 13.59 -10.43
N THR A 159 0.72 13.74 -10.11
CA THR A 159 0.09 15.01 -9.70
C THR A 159 -0.18 15.10 -8.20
N ASN A 160 0.26 14.10 -7.42
CA ASN A 160 0.05 14.04 -5.97
C ASN A 160 0.75 15.18 -5.24
N VAL A 161 0.08 15.67 -4.21
CA VAL A 161 0.63 16.64 -3.25
C VAL A 161 0.72 16.07 -1.82
N GLY A 162 0.43 14.78 -1.65
CA GLY A 162 0.31 14.07 -0.37
C GLY A 162 -1.04 14.25 0.33
N GLY A 163 -1.33 13.43 1.33
CA GLY A 163 -2.44 13.60 2.26
C GLY A 163 -3.86 13.45 1.72
N PHE A 164 -4.15 12.48 0.84
CA PHE A 164 -5.48 12.27 0.21
C PHE A 164 -6.17 13.57 -0.22
N ARG A 165 -5.38 14.47 -0.81
CA ARG A 165 -5.86 15.75 -1.34
C ARG A 165 -6.14 15.62 -2.82
N GLU A 166 -7.08 16.44 -3.28
CA GLU A 166 -7.38 16.61 -4.69
C GLU A 166 -6.09 16.81 -5.51
N ALA A 167 -5.87 15.89 -6.44
CA ALA A 167 -4.71 15.90 -7.31
C ALA A 167 -4.80 17.03 -8.34
N LYS A 168 -3.64 17.58 -8.74
CA LYS A 168 -3.60 18.63 -9.78
C LYS A 168 -4.14 18.12 -11.13
N PRO A 169 -4.57 19.01 -12.04
CA PRO A 169 -5.00 18.64 -13.38
C PRO A 169 -3.95 17.81 -14.13
N CYS A 170 -4.41 16.85 -14.92
CA CYS A 170 -3.54 16.04 -15.74
C CYS A 170 -2.92 16.85 -16.90
N PRO A 171 -1.63 16.69 -17.17
CA PRO A 171 -0.98 17.39 -18.29
C PRO A 171 -1.38 16.77 -19.63
N ALA A 172 -1.16 17.51 -20.73
CA ALA A 172 -1.45 17.03 -22.08
C ALA A 172 -0.67 15.75 -22.48
N SER A 173 0.48 15.49 -21.85
CA SER A 173 1.24 14.25 -22.06
C SER A 173 0.59 13.02 -21.41
N HIS A 174 -0.23 13.23 -20.39
CA HIS A 174 -0.90 12.17 -19.61
C HIS A 174 -2.36 12.54 -19.35
N PRO A 175 -3.19 12.68 -20.40
CA PRO A 175 -4.47 13.36 -20.29
C PRO A 175 -5.57 12.54 -19.62
N VAL A 176 -5.38 11.23 -19.43
CA VAL A 176 -6.42 10.34 -18.90
C VAL A 176 -6.33 10.28 -17.38
N ARG A 177 -7.37 10.78 -16.71
CA ARG A 177 -7.51 10.61 -15.26
C ARG A 177 -7.92 9.19 -14.93
N VAL A 178 -7.15 8.58 -14.03
CA VAL A 178 -7.42 7.24 -13.47
C VAL A 178 -7.61 7.36 -11.95
N PRO A 179 -8.11 6.32 -11.25
CA PRO A 179 -8.27 6.37 -9.81
C PRO A 179 -6.93 6.64 -9.14
N GLN A 180 -6.93 7.46 -8.10
CA GLN A 180 -5.77 7.61 -7.24
C GLN A 180 -5.66 6.37 -6.35
N VAL A 181 -4.74 5.49 -6.73
CA VAL A 181 -4.40 4.32 -5.93
C VAL A 181 -3.52 4.76 -4.76
N ALA A 182 -3.85 4.32 -3.55
CA ALA A 182 -3.00 4.53 -2.38
C ALA A 182 -2.96 3.30 -1.48
N TYR A 183 -1.79 3.00 -0.92
CA TYR A 183 -1.62 1.94 0.07
C TYR A 183 -1.39 2.58 1.43
N GLU A 184 -2.15 2.19 2.44
CA GLU A 184 -1.78 2.41 3.84
C GLU A 184 -1.36 1.08 4.47
N THR A 185 -0.10 0.99 4.87
CA THR A 185 0.45 -0.15 5.61
C THR A 185 0.69 0.25 7.06
N MET A 186 0.03 -0.44 8.00
CA MET A 186 0.18 -0.19 9.43
C MET A 186 1.23 -1.13 10.02
N TRP A 187 2.39 -0.60 10.36
CA TRP A 187 3.50 -1.31 10.96
C TRP A 187 3.41 -1.25 12.49
N ASN A 188 3.23 -2.39 13.14
CA ASN A 188 3.17 -2.50 14.60
C ASN A 188 4.57 -2.37 15.21
N THR A 189 5.07 -1.14 15.30
CA THR A 189 6.36 -0.86 15.93
C THR A 189 6.29 -0.78 17.45
N THR A 190 5.09 -0.87 18.05
CA THR A 190 4.89 -0.72 19.50
C THR A 190 5.63 -1.80 20.30
N VAL A 191 5.82 -2.98 19.70
CA VAL A 191 6.56 -4.11 20.29
C VAL A 191 8.05 -3.83 20.50
N PHE A 192 8.58 -2.77 19.88
CA PHE A 192 9.98 -2.38 19.97
C PHE A 192 10.22 -1.16 20.86
N LYS A 193 9.17 -0.55 21.44
CA LYS A 193 9.26 0.74 22.15
C LYS A 193 10.35 0.79 23.23
N ASP A 194 10.58 -0.33 23.93
CA ASP A 194 11.53 -0.45 25.04
C ASP A 194 12.94 -0.87 24.56
N MET A 195 13.14 -1.01 23.25
CA MET A 195 14.40 -1.41 22.60
C MET A 195 14.96 -0.31 21.68
N TRP A 196 14.45 0.92 21.75
CA TRP A 196 14.96 2.01 20.93
C TRP A 196 16.46 2.26 21.17
N PRO A 197 17.26 2.55 20.12
CA PRO A 197 18.70 2.78 20.27
C PRO A 197 19.01 3.95 21.20
N LYS A 198 19.94 3.76 22.12
CA LYS A 198 20.29 4.79 23.12
C LYS A 198 21.04 5.98 22.53
N ASP A 199 21.69 5.76 21.39
CA ASP A 199 22.41 6.79 20.63
C ASP A 199 21.49 7.64 19.75
N GLY A 200 20.19 7.34 19.71
CA GLY A 200 19.21 8.03 18.87
C GLY A 200 19.28 7.67 17.38
N SER A 201 20.00 6.60 17.02
CA SER A 201 20.00 6.07 15.65
C SER A 201 18.63 5.54 15.25
N GLN A 202 18.35 5.53 13.94
CA GLN A 202 17.12 5.01 13.38
C GLN A 202 17.12 3.47 13.44
N PRO A 203 16.21 2.82 14.21
CA PRO A 203 16.19 1.37 14.30
C PRO A 203 15.49 0.68 13.13
N PHE A 204 14.71 1.40 12.32
CA PHE A 204 13.98 0.79 11.21
C PHE A 204 14.77 0.78 9.91
N VAL A 205 14.65 -0.34 9.21
CA VAL A 205 15.31 -0.59 7.93
C VAL A 205 14.35 -1.31 7.00
N TRP A 206 14.23 -0.86 5.76
CA TRP A 206 13.50 -1.60 4.74
C TRP A 206 14.28 -2.84 4.30
N SER A 207 13.58 -3.86 3.82
CA SER A 207 14.16 -5.14 3.39
C SER A 207 15.29 -5.02 2.36
N PHE A 208 15.31 -3.94 1.57
CA PHE A 208 16.39 -3.61 0.62
C PHE A 208 17.54 -2.81 1.26
N SER A 209 17.69 -2.88 2.58
CA SER A 209 18.78 -2.27 3.38
C SER A 209 18.76 -0.73 3.45
N ASP A 210 17.59 -0.10 3.26
CA ASP A 210 17.43 1.34 3.45
C ASP A 210 17.06 1.68 4.89
N SER A 211 18.02 2.26 5.63
CA SER A 211 17.85 2.77 6.99
C SER A 211 17.51 4.26 7.05
N LYS A 212 17.32 4.92 5.90
CA LYS A 212 16.94 6.34 5.79
C LYS A 212 15.44 6.50 5.55
N GLY A 213 14.82 5.53 4.87
CA GLY A 213 13.38 5.47 4.60
C GLY A 213 12.95 6.16 3.31
N TYR A 214 13.85 6.84 2.60
CA TYR A 214 13.51 7.60 1.39
C TYR A 214 13.37 6.71 0.15
N GLY A 215 13.86 5.46 0.20
CA GLY A 215 13.79 4.49 -0.89
C GLY A 215 12.47 3.72 -0.94
N THR A 216 11.52 4.05 -0.06
CA THR A 216 10.22 3.38 -0.02
C THR A 216 9.53 3.47 -1.39
N HIS A 217 8.88 2.38 -1.78
CA HIS A 217 8.24 2.22 -3.08
C HIS A 217 7.09 1.22 -2.98
N GLY A 218 6.24 1.24 -4.00
CA GLY A 218 5.14 0.30 -4.14
C GLY A 218 4.92 -0.09 -5.59
N ASP A 219 4.42 -1.31 -5.76
CA ASP A 219 4.12 -1.88 -7.07
C ASP A 219 2.62 -2.16 -7.15
N TYR A 220 2.06 -1.93 -8.34
CA TYR A 220 0.66 -2.15 -8.65
C TYR A 220 0.53 -2.96 -9.92
N LEU A 221 -0.24 -4.04 -9.85
CA LEU A 221 -0.65 -4.85 -11.00
C LEU A 221 -2.17 -4.92 -11.01
N PHE A 222 -2.81 -4.37 -12.03
CA PHE A 222 -4.26 -4.34 -12.14
C PHE A 222 -4.83 -5.76 -12.34
N GLY A 223 -5.89 -6.07 -11.59
CA GLY A 223 -6.60 -7.34 -11.67
C GLY A 223 -8.07 -7.25 -11.27
N TRP A 224 -8.72 -6.09 -11.43
CA TRP A 224 -10.18 -6.03 -11.25
C TRP A 224 -10.88 -6.74 -12.41
N LYS A 225 -11.89 -7.55 -12.08
CA LYS A 225 -12.65 -8.33 -13.05
C LYS A 225 -13.69 -7.50 -13.79
N GLY A 226 -13.78 -7.71 -15.11
CA GLY A 226 -14.82 -7.12 -15.95
C GLY A 226 -14.92 -5.60 -15.80
N ASP A 227 -16.11 -5.10 -15.52
CA ASP A 227 -16.38 -3.67 -15.35
C ASP A 227 -16.32 -3.19 -13.89
N ALA A 228 -15.97 -4.06 -12.93
CA ALA A 228 -16.18 -3.80 -11.50
C ALA A 228 -15.56 -2.49 -11.00
N LEU A 229 -14.30 -2.21 -11.36
CA LEU A 229 -13.66 -0.95 -10.97
C LEU A 229 -14.32 0.25 -11.64
N GLN A 230 -14.62 0.18 -12.95
CA GLN A 230 -15.28 1.29 -13.65
C GLN A 230 -16.69 1.54 -13.08
N ARG A 231 -17.40 0.48 -12.72
CA ARG A 231 -18.72 0.53 -12.10
C ARG A 231 -18.67 1.22 -10.73
N ALA A 232 -17.67 0.94 -9.91
CA ALA A 232 -17.44 1.68 -8.66
C ALA A 232 -17.06 3.15 -8.90
N MET A 233 -16.21 3.44 -9.90
CA MET A 233 -15.84 4.81 -10.25
C MET A 233 -17.00 5.63 -10.85
N ASN A 234 -18.00 4.97 -11.42
CA ASN A 234 -19.20 5.63 -11.92
C ASN A 234 -20.28 5.84 -10.84
N ASP A 235 -20.11 5.23 -9.67
CA ASP A 235 -21.06 5.30 -8.55
C ASP A 235 -20.68 6.42 -7.57
N SER A 236 -21.62 6.85 -6.73
CA SER A 236 -21.37 7.80 -5.65
C SER A 236 -20.84 7.14 -4.36
N CYS A 237 -20.75 5.81 -4.32
CA CYS A 237 -20.32 5.06 -3.15
C CYS A 237 -18.95 5.55 -2.64
N MET A 238 -18.80 5.56 -1.32
CA MET A 238 -17.51 5.81 -0.68
C MET A 238 -17.31 4.82 0.47
N PHE A 239 -16.06 4.38 0.66
CA PHE A 239 -15.68 3.47 1.73
C PHE A 239 -16.62 2.26 1.82
N HIS A 240 -17.30 2.12 2.96
CA HIS A 240 -18.18 1.00 3.29
C HIS A 240 -19.46 0.96 2.47
N ASP A 241 -19.87 2.08 1.87
CA ASP A 241 -21.04 2.14 1.00
C ASP A 241 -20.77 1.45 -0.35
N CYS A 242 -19.49 1.30 -0.74
CA CYS A 242 -19.12 0.49 -1.89
C CYS A 242 -19.24 -1.02 -1.61
N GLY A 243 -19.30 -1.39 -0.33
CA GLY A 243 -19.26 -2.74 0.19
C GLY A 243 -18.29 -2.82 1.38
N SER A 244 -18.46 -3.83 2.23
CA SER A 244 -17.55 -4.15 3.33
C SER A 244 -17.46 -5.65 3.52
N PRO A 245 -16.47 -6.20 4.25
CA PRO A 245 -16.44 -7.62 4.49
C PRO A 245 -17.76 -8.15 5.06
N GLY A 246 -18.37 -9.13 4.36
CA GLY A 246 -19.67 -9.71 4.70
C GLY A 246 -20.90 -8.83 4.41
N MET A 247 -20.74 -7.63 3.83
CA MET A 247 -21.83 -6.76 3.37
C MET A 247 -21.65 -6.39 1.91
N GLN A 248 -22.62 -6.77 1.09
CA GLN A 248 -22.63 -6.44 -0.33
C GLN A 248 -22.95 -4.95 -0.51
N GLY A 249 -22.31 -4.32 -1.49
CA GLY A 249 -22.63 -2.96 -1.93
C GLY A 249 -22.80 -2.94 -3.44
N ILE A 250 -22.37 -1.84 -4.07
CA ILE A 250 -22.15 -1.87 -5.52
C ILE A 250 -21.14 -2.97 -5.84
N LEU A 251 -20.04 -3.08 -5.11
CA LEU A 251 -19.08 -4.17 -5.28
C LEU A 251 -19.48 -5.42 -4.49
N LYS A 252 -19.19 -6.59 -5.07
CA LYS A 252 -19.38 -7.87 -4.39
C LYS A 252 -18.29 -8.09 -3.36
N THR A 253 -18.66 -8.60 -2.19
CA THR A 253 -17.75 -8.79 -1.06
C THR A 253 -17.80 -10.22 -0.52
N GLN A 254 -16.77 -10.56 0.25
CA GLN A 254 -16.65 -11.80 1.01
C GLN A 254 -16.43 -11.50 2.50
N THR A 255 -16.49 -12.51 3.35
CA THR A 255 -16.20 -12.39 4.78
C THR A 255 -14.70 -12.33 5.05
N VAL A 256 -14.31 -11.83 6.23
CA VAL A 256 -12.90 -11.83 6.68
C VAL A 256 -12.33 -13.26 6.75
N ALA A 257 -13.16 -14.25 7.11
CA ALA A 257 -12.76 -15.65 7.14
C ALA A 257 -12.36 -16.17 5.75
N GLU A 258 -13.12 -15.82 4.70
CA GLU A 258 -12.83 -16.19 3.31
C GLU A 258 -11.59 -15.47 2.78
N MET A 259 -11.43 -14.18 3.09
CA MET A 259 -10.20 -13.41 2.78
C MET A 259 -8.96 -14.10 3.34
N ASN A 260 -8.98 -14.42 4.64
CA ASN A 260 -7.87 -15.08 5.33
C ASN A 260 -7.57 -16.48 4.77
N ALA A 261 -8.60 -17.20 4.30
CA ALA A 261 -8.43 -18.53 3.71
C ALA A 261 -7.69 -18.49 2.36
N CYS A 262 -7.67 -17.34 1.68
CA CYS A 262 -6.94 -17.15 0.43
C CYS A 262 -5.46 -16.76 0.62
N ALA A 263 -4.99 -16.60 1.87
CA ALA A 263 -3.59 -16.26 2.11
C ALA A 263 -2.64 -17.33 1.52
N VAL A 264 -1.67 -16.88 0.74
CA VAL A 264 -0.65 -17.75 0.14
C VAL A 264 0.20 -18.35 1.27
N LYS A 265 0.39 -19.67 1.22
CA LYS A 265 1.27 -20.38 2.15
C LYS A 265 2.72 -20.15 1.74
N ASP A 266 3.63 -20.15 2.71
CA ASP A 266 5.06 -20.16 2.41
C ASP A 266 5.41 -21.38 1.55
N PHE A 267 6.15 -21.11 0.46
CA PHE A 267 6.66 -22.08 -0.48
C PHE A 267 8.15 -21.87 -0.78
N ILE A 268 8.77 -20.83 -0.22
CA ILE A 268 10.21 -20.55 -0.36
C ILE A 268 10.97 -21.22 0.77
N GLY A 269 10.41 -21.23 1.99
CA GLY A 269 11.08 -21.80 3.17
C GLY A 269 12.23 -20.93 3.68
N GLU A 270 12.25 -19.64 3.35
CA GLU A 270 13.23 -18.68 3.87
C GLU A 270 12.83 -18.22 5.28
N GLU A 271 13.80 -18.18 6.19
CA GLU A 271 13.60 -17.64 7.53
C GLU A 271 13.39 -16.11 7.47
N THR A 272 12.13 -15.69 7.64
CA THR A 272 11.73 -14.28 7.57
C THR A 272 11.14 -13.74 8.87
N GLU A 273 11.01 -14.62 9.88
CA GLU A 273 10.37 -14.34 11.16
C GLU A 273 11.32 -14.63 12.33
N GLY A 274 11.01 -14.07 13.50
CA GLY A 274 11.87 -14.20 14.68
C GLY A 274 13.00 -13.15 14.71
N TRP A 275 14.09 -13.47 15.40
CA TRP A 275 15.31 -12.65 15.39
C TRP A 275 16.29 -13.25 14.39
N LEU A 276 16.63 -12.47 13.37
CA LEU A 276 17.48 -12.85 12.25
C LEU A 276 18.86 -12.23 12.42
N ASN A 277 19.90 -12.93 11.98
CA ASN A 277 21.27 -12.39 12.01
C ASN A 277 21.55 -11.39 10.88
N GLU A 278 20.78 -11.47 9.80
CA GLU A 278 20.85 -10.63 8.61
C GLU A 278 19.45 -10.42 8.02
N LEU A 279 19.33 -9.49 7.06
CA LEU A 279 18.06 -9.33 6.34
C LEU A 279 17.86 -10.50 5.37
N PRO A 280 16.62 -11.00 5.20
CA PRO A 280 16.31 -11.99 4.18
C PRO A 280 16.85 -11.60 2.80
N GLY A 281 17.39 -12.57 2.08
CA GLY A 281 18.06 -12.39 0.78
C GLY A 281 19.49 -11.85 0.81
N GLN A 282 20.07 -11.48 1.97
CA GLN A 282 21.48 -11.03 2.04
C GLN A 282 22.48 -12.19 2.05
N SER A 283 22.09 -13.37 2.52
CA SER A 283 22.94 -14.56 2.54
C SER A 283 23.08 -15.17 1.14
N MET A 284 23.86 -14.52 0.28
CA MET A 284 24.44 -15.15 -0.92
C MET A 284 25.95 -15.29 -0.71
N SER A 285 26.34 -15.99 0.36
CA SER A 285 27.64 -16.65 0.42
C SER A 285 27.44 -18.11 0.03
N MET A 286 27.86 -18.47 -1.19
CA MET A 286 28.21 -19.86 -1.52
C MET A 286 29.32 -20.36 -0.59
#